data_AF-T1CH25-F1
#
_entry.id   AF-T1CH25-F1
#
_cell.length_a   1.000
_cell.length_b   1.000
_cell.length_c   1.000
_cell.angle_alpha   90.00
_cell.angle_beta   90.00
_cell.angle_gamma   90.00
#
_symmetry.space_group_name_H-M   'P 1'
#
loop_
_entity.id
_entity.type
_entity.pdbx_description
1 polymer ?
#
loop_
_entity_poly.entity_id
_entity_poly.type
_entity_poly.pdbx_seq_one_letter_code
_entity_poly.pdbx_strand_id
1 'polypeptide(L)'
;GIVIGVAAVVAVIALLQGFSQAISNQFAGLGSDTLIVQSYLPQQEIMEGKVAKVTPSDMRAIAAQVPHLASIAPMLPLNLTVTRHGQSTGTSVIAGTAVLAESFGYWPSRGRF
;
A
#
# COMPACT_ATOMS: atom_id res chain seq x y z
N GLY A 1 22.85 19.21 -39.13
CA GLY A 1 23.71 18.57 -38.12
C GLY A 1 23.28 18.93 -36.69
N ILE A 2 23.32 20.21 -36.33
CA ILE A 2 23.16 20.68 -34.94
C ILE A 2 21.77 20.40 -34.35
N VAL A 3 20.69 20.70 -35.09
CA VAL A 3 19.31 20.55 -34.59
C VAL A 3 18.98 19.09 -34.25
N ILE A 4 19.37 18.15 -35.12
CA ILE A 4 19.15 16.71 -34.89
C ILE A 4 20.03 16.20 -33.74
N GLY A 5 21.28 16.66 -33.65
CA GLY A 5 22.20 16.28 -32.58
C GLY A 5 21.73 16.74 -31.19
N VAL A 6 21.28 17.98 -31.06
CA VAL A 6 20.76 18.52 -29.79
C VAL A 6 19.43 17.85 -29.42
N ALA A 7 18.52 17.65 -30.38
CA ALA A 7 17.25 16.98 -30.13
C ALA A 7 17.43 15.54 -29.62
N ALA A 8 18.37 14.78 -30.19
CA ALA A 8 18.68 13.42 -29.76
C ALA A 8 19.21 13.37 -28.32
N VAL A 9 20.10 14.30 -27.96
CA VAL A 9 20.67 14.37 -26.59
C VAL A 9 19.60 14.75 -25.57
N VAL A 10 18.77 15.75 -25.87
CA VAL A 10 17.67 16.16 -24.97
C VAL A 10 16.67 15.03 -24.79
N ALA A 11 16.33 14.30 -25.86
CA ALA A 11 15.42 13.16 -25.79
C ALA A 11 15.97 12.04 -24.88
N VAL A 12 17.24 11.67 -25.03
CA VAL A 12 17.86 10.63 -24.19
C VAL A 12 17.93 11.05 -22.72
N ILE A 13 18.31 12.29 -22.43
CA ILE A 13 18.38 12.79 -21.05
C ILE A 13 16.97 12.80 -20.41
N ALA A 14 15.96 13.27 -21.13
CA ALA A 14 14.59 13.27 -20.65
C ALA A 14 14.08 11.84 -20.37
N LEU A 15 14.41 10.88 -21.23
CA LEU A 15 14.07 9.48 -21.02
C LEU A 15 14.78 8.88 -19.79
N LEU A 16 16.08 9.13 -19.63
CA LEU A 16 16.84 8.63 -18.49
C LEU A 16 16.33 9.20 -17.16
N GLN A 17 16.09 10.51 -17.11
CA GLN A 17 15.54 11.16 -15.92
C GLN A 17 14.12 10.69 -15.62
N GLY A 18 13.26 10.59 -16.64
CA GLY A 18 11.89 10.08 -16.47
C GLY A 18 11.86 8.63 -16.00
N PHE A 19 12.75 7.78 -16.53
CA PHE A 19 12.87 6.39 -16.12
C PHE A 19 13.39 6.26 -14.67
N SER A 20 14.42 7.00 -14.32
CA SER A 20 14.95 7.04 -12.95
C SER A 20 13.88 7.50 -11.95
N GLN A 21 13.11 8.55 -12.29
CA GLN A 21 12.00 9.02 -11.45
C GLN A 21 10.88 7.98 -11.35
N ALA A 22 10.53 7.31 -12.45
CA ALA A 22 9.48 6.29 -12.45
C ALA A 22 9.86 5.08 -11.58
N ILE A 23 11.12 4.66 -11.62
CA ILE A 23 11.65 3.62 -10.73
C ILE A 23 11.66 4.10 -9.29
N SER A 24 12.16 5.31 -9.04
CA SER A 24 12.17 5.89 -7.69
C SER A 24 10.75 6.00 -7.12
N ASN A 25 9.75 6.38 -7.92
CA ASN A 25 8.35 6.43 -7.48
C ASN A 25 7.76 5.04 -7.19
N GLN A 26 8.13 4.02 -7.96
CA GLN A 26 7.72 2.63 -7.66
C GLN A 26 8.30 2.16 -6.33
N PHE A 27 9.57 2.48 -6.04
CA PHE A 27 10.20 2.17 -4.77
C PHE A 27 9.70 3.05 -3.61
N ALA A 28 9.38 4.32 -3.87
CA ALA A 28 8.77 5.20 -2.89
C ALA A 28 7.37 4.71 -2.49
N GLY A 29 6.60 4.18 -3.45
CA GLY A 29 5.30 3.55 -3.18
C GLY A 29 5.38 2.24 -2.39
N LEU A 30 6.56 1.61 -2.32
CA LEU A 30 6.80 0.46 -1.45
C LEU A 30 7.03 0.86 0.01
N GLY A 31 7.33 2.14 0.30
CA GLY A 31 7.61 2.65 1.64
C GLY A 31 8.77 1.90 2.27
N SER A 32 10.01 2.41 2.15
CA SER A 32 11.21 1.74 2.70
C SER A 32 11.12 1.40 4.19
N ASP A 33 10.17 2.01 4.90
CA ASP A 33 10.01 1.96 6.34
C ASP A 33 8.70 1.26 6.77
N THR A 34 7.94 0.67 5.83
CA THR A 34 6.64 0.03 6.10
C THR A 34 6.72 -1.49 5.96
N LEU A 35 6.33 -2.20 7.02
CA LEU A 35 6.24 -3.66 7.04
C LEU A 35 4.78 -4.12 7.16
N ILE A 36 4.36 -5.02 6.28
CA ILE A 36 3.01 -5.60 6.29
C ILE A 36 3.06 -6.96 6.96
N VAL A 37 2.38 -7.09 8.11
CA VAL A 37 2.23 -8.36 8.83
C VAL A 37 0.88 -8.97 8.46
N GLN A 38 0.90 -10.18 7.93
CA GLN A 38 -0.28 -10.94 7.58
C GLN A 38 -0.18 -12.37 8.11
N SER A 39 -1.33 -12.93 8.48
CA SER A 39 -1.41 -14.33 8.85
C SER A 39 -1.15 -15.20 7.63
N TYR A 40 -0.24 -16.16 7.74
CA TYR A 40 0.04 -17.14 6.69
C TYR A 40 -0.51 -18.51 7.11
N LEU A 41 -1.19 -19.18 6.19
CA LEU A 41 -1.59 -20.57 6.30
C LEU A 41 -1.21 -21.32 5.03
N PRO A 42 -0.62 -22.52 5.14
CA PRO A 42 -0.46 -23.42 4.00
C PRO A 42 -1.82 -23.77 3.41
N GLN A 43 -1.87 -23.98 2.08
CA GLN A 43 -3.14 -24.25 1.41
C GLN A 43 -3.86 -25.51 1.90
N GLN A 44 -3.11 -26.55 2.29
CA GLN A 44 -3.68 -27.75 2.93
C GLN A 44 -4.42 -27.42 4.22
N GLU A 45 -3.85 -26.56 5.06
CA GLU A 45 -4.46 -26.17 6.34
C GLU A 45 -5.71 -25.30 6.17
N ILE A 46 -5.76 -24.48 5.11
CA ILE A 46 -6.97 -23.75 4.73
C ILE A 46 -8.08 -24.71 4.31
N MET A 47 -7.76 -25.76 3.54
CA MET A 47 -8.71 -26.78 3.11
C MET A 47 -9.22 -27.64 4.30
N GLU A 48 -8.42 -27.78 5.36
CA GLU A 48 -8.83 -28.38 6.63
C GLU A 48 -9.72 -27.46 7.49
N GLY A 49 -9.98 -26.23 7.05
CA GLY A 49 -10.83 -25.26 7.74
C GLY A 49 -10.12 -24.47 8.84
N LYS A 50 -8.78 -24.51 8.90
CA LYS A 50 -8.04 -23.67 9.84
C LYS A 50 -8.09 -22.21 9.40
N VAL A 51 -8.22 -21.32 10.39
CA VAL A 51 -8.27 -19.88 10.17
C VAL A 51 -7.20 -19.22 11.03
N ALA A 52 -6.21 -18.63 10.38
CA ALA A 52 -5.21 -17.80 11.03
C ALA A 52 -5.71 -16.36 10.98
N LYS A 53 -5.60 -15.66 12.11
CA LYS A 53 -6.02 -14.28 12.26
C LYS A 53 -4.91 -13.54 12.97
N VAL A 54 -4.59 -12.35 12.49
CA VAL A 54 -3.81 -11.38 13.26
C VAL A 54 -4.75 -10.77 14.28
N THR A 55 -4.38 -10.83 15.56
CA THR A 55 -5.20 -10.36 16.68
C THR A 55 -4.69 -9.04 17.25
N PRO A 56 -5.53 -8.29 17.97
CA PRO A 56 -5.07 -7.09 18.68
C PRO A 56 -3.97 -7.38 19.72
N SER A 57 -3.88 -8.62 20.24
CA SER A 57 -2.77 -9.03 21.10
C SER A 57 -1.43 -9.07 20.37
N ASP A 58 -1.42 -9.56 19.13
CA ASP A 58 -0.20 -9.61 18.31
C ASP A 58 0.31 -8.20 18.04
N MET A 59 -0.60 -7.28 17.75
CA MET A 59 -0.29 -5.85 17.60
C MET A 59 0.38 -5.27 18.84
N ARG A 60 -0.15 -5.56 20.05
CA ARG A 60 0.45 -5.11 21.32
C ARG A 60 1.82 -5.75 21.59
N ALA A 61 1.98 -7.03 21.25
CA ALA A 61 3.25 -7.72 21.39
C ALA A 61 4.32 -7.10 20.48
N ILE A 62 3.98 -6.81 19.22
CA ILE A 62 4.87 -6.12 18.27
C ILE A 62 5.26 -4.74 18.80
N ALA A 63 4.28 -3.96 19.28
CA ALA A 63 4.53 -2.63 19.84
C ALA A 63 5.50 -2.66 21.04
N ALA A 64 5.48 -3.73 21.84
CA ALA A 64 6.33 -3.86 23.01
C ALA A 64 7.73 -4.43 22.69
N GLN A 65 7.83 -5.30 21.67
CA GLN A 65 9.05 -6.04 21.37
C GLN A 65 9.92 -5.39 20.28
N VAL A 66 9.34 -4.55 19.41
CA VAL A 66 10.06 -3.92 18.31
C VAL A 66 10.53 -2.51 18.72
N PRO A 67 11.84 -2.30 18.96
CA PRO A 67 12.36 -0.97 19.24
C PRO A 67 12.28 -0.08 17.98
N HIS A 68 12.14 1.24 18.18
CA HIS A 68 12.09 2.26 17.11
C HIS A 68 10.89 2.18 16.16
N LEU A 69 9.80 1.55 16.58
CA LEU A 69 8.56 1.53 15.81
C LEU A 69 7.87 2.90 15.82
N ALA A 70 7.78 3.56 14.65
CA ALA A 70 7.15 4.87 14.53
C ALA A 70 5.63 4.81 14.73
N SER A 71 4.96 3.85 14.09
CA SER A 71 3.52 3.68 14.18
C SER A 71 3.08 2.28 13.76
N ILE A 72 1.91 1.84 14.23
CA ILE A 72 1.24 0.62 13.76
C ILE A 72 -0.16 0.97 13.30
N ALA A 73 -0.53 0.52 12.10
CA ALA A 73 -1.88 0.65 11.57
C ALA A 73 -2.49 -0.73 11.32
N PRO A 74 -3.61 -1.09 11.97
CA PRO A 74 -4.34 -2.30 11.61
C PRO A 74 -5.04 -2.11 10.25
N MET A 75 -5.03 -3.17 9.45
CA MET A 75 -5.73 -3.23 8.15
C MET A 75 -6.66 -4.43 8.11
N LEU A 76 -7.89 -4.19 7.66
CA LEU A 76 -8.87 -5.23 7.42
C LEU A 76 -9.49 -5.04 6.03
N PRO A 77 -9.01 -5.76 5.01
CA PRO A 77 -9.63 -5.76 3.69
C PRO A 77 -10.98 -6.50 3.74
N LEU A 78 -12.01 -5.87 3.19
CA LEU A 78 -13.39 -6.33 3.14
C LEU A 78 -13.89 -6.22 1.72
N ASN A 79 -14.64 -7.20 1.24
CA ASN A 79 -15.34 -7.10 -0.04
C ASN A 79 -16.81 -6.83 0.25
N LEU A 80 -17.29 -5.65 -0.15
CA LEU A 80 -18.62 -5.15 0.18
C LEU A 80 -19.33 -4.73 -1.11
N THR A 81 -20.64 -4.97 -1.17
CA THR A 81 -21.49 -4.37 -2.20
C THR A 81 -21.94 -3.00 -1.72
N VAL A 82 -21.55 -1.97 -2.46
CA VAL A 82 -21.95 -0.59 -2.17
C VAL A 82 -23.05 -0.19 -3.14
N THR A 83 -24.16 0.33 -2.61
CA THR A 83 -25.28 0.82 -3.40
C THR A 83 -25.39 2.33 -3.27
N ARG A 84 -25.43 3.03 -4.41
CA ARG A 84 -25.66 4.48 -4.45
C ARG A 84 -26.61 4.80 -5.61
N HIS A 85 -27.66 5.58 -5.32
CA HIS A 85 -28.66 6.00 -6.32
C HIS A 85 -29.23 4.84 -7.15
N GLY A 86 -29.52 3.69 -6.52
CA GLY A 86 -30.08 2.52 -7.20
C GLY A 86 -29.09 1.72 -8.07
N GLN A 87 -27.81 2.07 -8.06
CA GLN A 87 -26.74 1.27 -8.68
C GLN A 87 -25.92 0.58 -7.60
N SER A 88 -25.74 -0.74 -7.72
CA SER A 88 -24.94 -1.55 -6.81
C SER A 88 -23.67 -2.01 -7.50
N THR A 89 -22.54 -1.96 -6.79
CA THR A 89 -21.26 -2.45 -7.29
C THR A 89 -20.51 -3.14 -6.15
N GLY A 90 -19.95 -4.32 -6.45
CA GLY A 90 -19.00 -4.97 -5.56
C GLY A 90 -17.69 -4.19 -5.55
N THR A 91 -17.22 -3.80 -4.38
CA THR A 91 -15.98 -3.06 -4.21
C THR A 91 -15.18 -3.62 -3.05
N SER A 92 -13.87 -3.43 -3.09
CA SER A 92 -12.98 -3.77 -1.98
C SER A 92 -12.79 -2.53 -1.12
N VAL A 93 -13.04 -2.67 0.17
CA VAL A 93 -12.93 -1.62 1.19
C VAL A 93 -11.87 -2.08 2.18
N ILE A 94 -10.87 -1.24 2.42
CA ILE A 94 -9.89 -1.49 3.48
C ILE A 94 -10.30 -0.68 4.69
N ALA A 95 -10.69 -1.36 5.77
CA ALA A 95 -10.90 -0.72 7.05
C ALA A 95 -9.55 -0.56 7.77
N GLY A 96 -9.34 0.60 8.39
CA GLY A 96 -8.10 0.92 9.10
C GLY A 96 -8.25 2.16 9.97
N THR A 97 -7.13 2.64 10.49
CA THR A 97 -7.06 3.88 11.29
C THR A 97 -6.47 5.02 10.46
N ALA A 98 -6.56 6.27 10.95
CA ALA A 98 -5.97 7.43 10.26
C ALA A 98 -4.48 7.29 9.97
N VAL A 99 -3.74 6.60 10.85
CA VAL A 99 -2.32 6.27 10.68
C VAL A 99 -2.06 5.51 9.36
N LEU A 100 -3.03 4.72 8.89
CA LEU A 100 -2.89 3.99 7.63
C LEU A 100 -2.71 4.92 6.42
N ALA A 101 -3.42 6.05 6.41
CA ALA A 101 -3.31 7.06 5.36
C ALA A 101 -1.90 7.68 5.34
N GLU A 102 -1.34 7.93 6.52
CA GLU A 102 0.03 8.44 6.69
C GLU A 102 1.08 7.42 6.22
N SER A 103 0.97 6.15 6.63
CA SER A 103 1.96 5.12 6.29
C SER A 103 2.02 4.76 4.81
N PHE A 104 0.89 4.87 4.10
CA PHE A 104 0.82 4.56 2.65
C PHE A 104 0.81 5.82 1.75
N GLY A 105 0.78 7.02 2.33
CA GLY A 105 0.73 8.28 1.57
C GLY A 105 -0.56 8.49 0.77
N TYR A 106 -1.64 7.79 1.10
CA TYR A 106 -2.95 7.96 0.45
C TYR A 106 -3.84 8.90 1.24
N TRP A 107 -4.18 10.03 0.63
CA TRP A 107 -5.03 11.03 1.24
C TRP A 107 -6.40 11.10 0.54
N PRO A 108 -7.48 11.36 1.29
CA PRO A 108 -8.79 11.55 0.69
C PRO A 108 -8.76 12.80 -0.20
N SER A 109 -9.23 12.67 -1.44
CA SER A 109 -9.32 13.80 -2.37
C SER A 109 -10.26 14.91 -1.88
N ARG A 110 -11.19 14.56 -0.96
CA ARG A 110 -12.06 15.49 -0.22
C ARG A 110 -12.31 14.96 1.18
N GLY A 111 -12.30 15.84 2.17
CA GLY A 111 -12.65 15.53 3.56
C GLY A 111 -11.42 15.29 4.45
N ARG A 112 -11.64 14.56 5.56
CA ARG A 112 -10.60 14.16 6.53
C ARG A 112 -10.73 12.67 6.84
N PHE A 113 -9.64 12.08 7.30
CA PHE A 113 -9.58 10.72 7.84
C PHE A 113 -9.80 10.72 9.35
#